data_AF-A0A383D6Z0-F1
#
_entry.id   AF-A0A383D6Z0-F1
#
_cell.length_a   1.000
_cell.length_b   1.000
_cell.length_c   1.000
_cell.angle_alpha   90.00
_cell.angle_beta   90.00
_cell.angle_gamma   90.00
#
_symmetry.space_group_name_H-M   'P 1'
#
loop_
_entity.id
_entity.type
_entity.pdbx_description
1 polymer ?
#
loop_
_entity_poly.entity_id
_entity_poly.type
_entity_poly.pdbx_seq_one_letter_code
_entity_poly.pdbx_strand_id
1 'polypeptide(L)'
;MIKKIFTILFLLQYSSSLSATGYDVYGIGIYDIKFDGSQTNTATDFRYERRFDKSLIEIGPESENFFYLKPFAGLEISSDSAAYFIGGIYLEDNLGTLFVGEETSLIFTPSFGVGYYDDGDGKELGNNI
;
A
#
# COMPACT_ATOMS: atom_id res chain seq x y z
N MET A 1 1.71 -29.29 34.87
CA MET A 1 0.74 -28.84 33.84
C MET A 1 -0.03 -27.59 34.24
N ILE A 2 -0.62 -27.54 35.44
CA ILE A 2 -1.40 -26.38 35.94
C ILE A 2 -0.67 -25.03 35.86
N LYS A 3 0.62 -24.95 36.19
CA LYS A 3 1.39 -23.70 36.10
C LYS A 3 1.46 -23.15 34.66
N LYS A 4 1.60 -24.02 33.65
CA LYS A 4 1.62 -23.63 32.23
C LYS A 4 0.26 -23.11 31.78
N ILE A 5 -0.83 -23.71 32.27
CA ILE A 5 -2.21 -23.27 31.99
C ILE A 5 -2.43 -21.86 32.57
N PHE A 6 -2.00 -21.61 33.80
CA PHE A 6 -2.09 -20.27 34.39
C PHE A 6 -1.25 -19.23 33.65
N THR A 7 -0.06 -19.58 33.16
CA THR A 7 0.75 -18.68 32.32
C THR A 7 0.06 -18.34 31.01
N ILE A 8 -0.57 -19.31 30.35
CA ILE A 8 -1.33 -19.09 29.10
C ILE A 8 -2.55 -18.20 29.35
N LEU A 9 -3.32 -18.46 30.41
CA LEU A 9 -4.46 -17.63 30.80
C LEU A 9 -4.04 -16.19 31.13
N PHE A 10 -2.91 -16.01 31.81
CA PHE A 10 -2.37 -14.70 32.13
C PHE A 10 -1.96 -13.94 30.87
N LEU A 11 -1.31 -14.60 29.90
CA LEU A 11 -0.95 -13.99 28.62
C LEU A 11 -2.16 -13.58 27.78
N LEU A 12 -3.26 -14.34 27.81
CA LEU A 12 -4.50 -14.01 27.11
C LEU A 12 -5.18 -12.74 27.65
N GLN A 13 -4.97 -12.40 28.93
CA GLN A 13 -5.50 -11.19 29.56
C GLN A 13 -4.75 -9.91 29.17
N TYR A 14 -3.57 -10.01 28.54
CA TYR A 14 -2.81 -8.88 27.99
C TYR A 14 -3.11 -8.59 26.51
N SER A 15 -4.24 -9.07 25.99
CA SER A 15 -4.67 -8.70 24.64
C SER A 15 -5.08 -7.23 24.63
N SER A 16 -4.18 -6.36 24.20
CA SER A 16 -4.54 -5.00 23.79
C SER A 16 -5.55 -5.10 22.64
N SER A 17 -6.60 -4.29 22.68
CA SER A 17 -7.51 -4.13 21.54
C SER A 17 -6.68 -3.66 20.34
N LEU A 18 -6.38 -4.58 19.41
CA LEU A 18 -5.77 -4.22 18.14
C LEU A 18 -6.87 -3.51 17.33
N SER A 19 -6.84 -2.19 17.32
CA SER A 19 -7.61 -1.41 16.36
C SER A 19 -6.84 -1.49 15.04
N ALA A 20 -7.38 -2.21 14.06
CA ALA A 20 -6.82 -2.23 12.72
C ALA A 20 -7.13 -0.87 12.07
N THR A 21 -6.15 0.04 12.11
CA THR A 21 -6.26 1.41 11.57
C THR A 21 -5.82 1.48 10.10
N GLY A 22 -5.91 0.37 9.37
CA GLY A 22 -5.36 0.24 8.03
C GLY A 22 -4.66 -1.09 7.77
N TYR A 23 -4.00 -1.20 6.62
CA TYR A 23 -3.32 -2.40 6.15
C TYR A 23 -2.02 -2.06 5.44
N ASP A 24 -1.19 -3.09 5.27
CA ASP A 24 0.11 -3.00 4.63
C ASP A 24 0.05 -3.63 3.24
N VAL A 25 0.59 -2.93 2.24
CA VAL A 25 0.71 -3.42 0.87
C VAL A 25 2.18 -3.64 0.55
N TYR A 26 2.48 -4.80 -0.03
CA TYR A 26 3.82 -5.20 -0.45
C TYR A 26 3.81 -5.42 -1.96
N GLY A 27 4.75 -4.82 -2.66
CA GLY A 27 4.91 -4.91 -4.11
C GLY A 27 6.31 -5.36 -4.48
N ILE A 28 6.40 -6.09 -5.59
CA ILE A 28 7.66 -6.38 -6.27
C ILE A 28 7.48 -6.01 -7.74
N GLY A 29 8.48 -5.32 -8.29
CA GLY A 29 8.45 -4.81 -9.65
C GLY A 29 9.75 -5.09 -10.40
N ILE A 30 9.68 -4.97 -11.73
CA ILE A 30 10.82 -5.12 -12.62
C ILE A 30 10.76 -3.98 -13.64
N TYR A 31 11.86 -3.24 -13.76
CA TYR A 31 12.02 -2.10 -14.67
C TYR A 31 12.89 -2.43 -15.89
N ASP A 32 12.78 -1.59 -16.93
CA ASP A 32 13.50 -1.71 -18.22
C ASP A 32 13.33 -3.08 -18.89
N ILE A 33 12.10 -3.64 -18.83
CA ILE A 33 11.74 -4.85 -19.60
C ILE A 33 11.60 -4.47 -21.07
N LYS A 34 12.45 -5.05 -21.92
CA LYS A 34 12.35 -4.95 -23.37
C LYS A 34 11.93 -6.29 -23.97
N PHE A 35 10.82 -6.31 -24.70
CA PHE A 35 10.28 -7.53 -25.30
C PHE A 35 11.10 -8.08 -26.47
N ASP A 36 12.08 -7.33 -26.97
CA ASP A 36 12.98 -7.73 -28.05
C ASP A 36 14.25 -8.46 -27.55
N GLY A 37 14.41 -8.61 -26.23
CA GLY A 37 15.56 -9.27 -25.61
C GLY A 37 16.84 -8.43 -25.58
N SER A 38 16.81 -7.16 -25.99
CA SER A 38 17.97 -6.24 -25.96
C SER A 38 18.23 -5.61 -24.59
N GLN A 39 17.65 -6.16 -23.52
CA GLN A 39 17.79 -5.63 -22.16
C GLN A 39 19.21 -5.86 -21.62
N THR A 40 19.81 -4.83 -21.04
CA THR A 40 21.18 -4.89 -20.48
C THR A 40 21.28 -4.37 -19.06
N ASN A 41 20.23 -3.71 -18.53
CA ASN A 41 20.24 -3.08 -17.21
C ASN A 41 18.87 -3.17 -16.51
N THR A 42 18.41 -4.41 -16.32
CA THR A 42 17.13 -4.67 -15.63
C THR A 42 17.31 -4.43 -14.13
N ALA A 43 16.44 -3.62 -13.55
CA ALA A 43 16.36 -3.43 -12.11
C ALA A 43 15.10 -4.08 -11.56
N THR A 44 15.17 -4.58 -10.34
CA THR A 44 13.99 -5.03 -9.58
C THR A 44 13.70 -4.06 -8.46
N ASP A 45 12.44 -3.87 -8.11
CA ASP A 45 12.03 -3.08 -6.95
C ASP A 45 11.33 -3.93 -5.89
N PHE A 46 11.33 -3.39 -4.68
CA PHE A 46 10.43 -3.76 -3.62
C PHE A 46 9.75 -2.49 -3.10
N ARG A 47 8.42 -2.53 -2.99
CA ARG A 47 7.61 -1.45 -2.45
C ARG A 47 6.86 -1.90 -1.20
N TYR A 48 6.83 -1.04 -0.21
CA TYR A 48 5.98 -1.13 0.98
C TYR A 48 5.10 0.12 1.07
N GLU A 49 3.80 -0.07 1.29
CA GLU A 49 2.86 1.03 1.61
C GLU A 49 2.11 0.70 2.89
N ARG A 50 2.11 1.64 3.84
CA ARG A 50 1.11 1.68 4.92
C ARG A 50 -0.10 2.47 4.44
N ARG A 51 -1.24 1.81 4.30
CA ARG A 51 -2.52 2.43 3.97
C ARG A 51 -3.33 2.65 5.22
N PHE A 52 -3.70 3.90 5.49
CA PHE A 52 -4.39 4.27 6.74
C PHE A 52 -5.91 4.25 6.52
N ASP A 53 -6.62 3.55 7.38
CA ASP A 53 -8.09 3.49 7.36
C ASP A 53 -8.70 4.74 8.01
N LYS A 54 -8.48 5.88 7.36
CA LYS A 54 -9.02 7.18 7.76
C LYS A 54 -9.35 7.99 6.51
N SER A 55 -10.65 8.14 6.23
CA SER A 55 -11.13 9.00 5.16
C SER A 55 -10.67 10.45 5.40
N LEU A 56 -10.01 11.03 4.41
CA LEU A 56 -9.72 12.46 4.34
C LEU A 56 -10.88 13.21 3.68
N ILE A 57 -11.42 12.62 2.61
CA ILE A 57 -12.51 13.14 1.80
C ILE A 57 -13.44 11.99 1.47
N GLU A 58 -14.73 12.21 1.66
CA GLU A 58 -15.80 11.29 1.28
C GLU A 58 -16.63 11.97 0.20
N ILE A 59 -16.83 11.30 -0.94
CA ILE A 59 -17.53 11.87 -2.09
C ILE A 59 -18.78 11.03 -2.34
N GLY A 60 -19.93 11.65 -2.20
CA GLY A 60 -21.24 11.06 -2.48
C GLY A 60 -22.38 11.91 -1.95
N PRO A 61 -23.64 11.50 -2.21
CA PRO A 61 -24.81 12.08 -1.57
C PRO A 61 -24.80 11.85 -0.05
N GLU A 62 -25.51 12.70 0.72
CA GLU A 62 -25.60 12.56 2.18
C GLU A 62 -26.17 11.21 2.64
N SER A 63 -26.98 10.57 1.79
CA SER A 63 -27.55 9.25 2.07
C SER A 63 -26.53 8.12 1.95
N GLU A 64 -25.47 8.29 1.15
CA GLU A 64 -24.48 7.25 0.87
C GLU A 64 -23.21 7.85 0.23
N ASN A 65 -22.04 7.59 0.82
CA ASN A 65 -20.77 7.96 0.21
C ASN A 65 -20.33 6.89 -0.80
N PHE A 66 -19.92 7.31 -2.00
CA PHE A 66 -19.48 6.41 -3.07
C PHE A 66 -17.96 6.25 -3.17
N PHE A 67 -17.20 7.29 -2.77
CA PHE A 67 -15.74 7.27 -2.86
C PHE A 67 -15.10 7.70 -1.55
N TYR A 68 -14.16 6.90 -1.05
CA TYR A 68 -13.38 7.20 0.15
C TYR A 68 -11.92 7.45 -0.19
N LEU A 69 -11.48 8.72 -0.15
CA LEU A 69 -10.07 9.06 -0.31
C LEU A 69 -9.36 8.95 1.04
N LYS A 70 -8.41 8.03 1.13
CA LYS A 70 -7.66 7.71 2.36
C LYS A 70 -6.16 7.94 2.12
N PRO A 71 -5.37 8.33 3.13
CA PRO A 71 -3.94 8.58 2.96
C PRO A 71 -3.14 7.29 3.00
N PHE A 72 -1.98 7.29 2.35
CA PHE A 72 -0.95 6.28 2.54
C PHE A 72 0.45 6.91 2.60
N ALA A 73 1.39 6.17 3.17
CA ALA A 73 2.82 6.47 3.12
C ALA A 73 3.59 5.18 2.85
N GLY A 74 4.71 5.27 2.13
CA GLY A 74 5.42 4.11 1.66
C GLY A 74 6.88 4.37 1.34
N LEU A 75 7.58 3.28 1.07
CA LEU A 75 8.97 3.23 0.68
C LEU A 75 9.09 2.29 -0.51
N GLU A 76 9.92 2.65 -1.48
CA GLU A 76 10.34 1.79 -2.57
C GLU A 76 11.86 1.79 -2.63
N ILE A 77 12.44 0.60 -2.81
CA ILE A 77 13.87 0.41 -2.97
C ILE A 77 14.11 -0.46 -4.19
N SER A 78 15.20 -0.20 -4.91
CA SER A 78 15.58 -0.98 -6.08
C SER A 78 16.84 -1.81 -5.87
N SER A 79 17.08 -2.77 -6.76
CA SER A 79 18.33 -3.53 -6.85
C SER A 79 19.54 -2.66 -7.18
N ASP A 80 19.30 -1.46 -7.71
CA ASP A 80 20.33 -0.50 -8.11
C ASP A 80 20.56 0.54 -7.00
N SER A 81 20.20 0.22 -5.76
CA SER A 81 20.36 1.10 -4.60
C SER A 81 19.54 2.40 -4.63
N ALA A 82 18.61 2.56 -5.57
CA ALA A 82 17.73 3.73 -5.58
C ALA A 82 16.66 3.60 -4.49
N ALA A 83 16.24 4.72 -3.92
CA ALA A 83 15.22 4.77 -2.88
C ALA A 83 14.18 5.85 -3.14
N TYR A 84 12.92 5.55 -2.88
CA TYR A 84 11.81 6.47 -3.02
C TYR A 84 10.96 6.47 -1.75
N PHE A 85 10.79 7.63 -1.14
CA PHE A 85 9.80 7.82 -0.08
C PHE A 85 8.52 8.37 -0.71
N ILE A 86 7.40 7.65 -0.55
CA ILE A 86 6.14 7.93 -1.23
C ILE A 86 5.09 8.35 -0.21
N GLY A 87 4.37 9.42 -0.48
CA GLY A 87 3.14 9.77 0.23
C GLY A 87 2.03 10.03 -0.77
N GLY A 88 0.80 9.70 -0.40
CA GLY A 88 -0.30 9.91 -1.32
C GLY A 88 -1.68 9.59 -0.77
N ILE A 89 -2.59 9.44 -1.71
CA ILE A 89 -3.98 9.08 -1.45
C ILE A 89 -4.34 7.82 -2.23
N TYR A 90 -5.27 7.05 -1.70
CA TYR A 90 -5.86 5.92 -2.38
C TYR A 90 -7.38 5.96 -2.22
N LEU A 91 -8.08 5.41 -3.21
CA LEU A 91 -9.51 5.14 -3.11
C LEU A 91 -9.72 3.77 -2.49
N GLU A 92 -10.84 3.54 -1.83
CA GLU A 92 -11.20 2.22 -1.31
C GLU A 92 -12.69 2.00 -1.41
N ASP A 93 -13.11 1.41 -2.53
CA ASP A 93 -14.52 1.32 -2.87
C ASP A 93 -14.92 -0.10 -3.26
N ASN A 94 -16.10 -0.53 -2.82
CA ASN A 94 -16.68 -1.81 -3.20
C ASN A 94 -17.25 -1.72 -4.61
N LEU A 95 -16.69 -2.47 -5.57
CA LEU A 95 -17.19 -2.45 -6.94
C LEU A 95 -18.61 -3.02 -7.08
N GLY A 96 -18.99 -3.91 -6.16
CA GLY A 96 -20.35 -4.42 -6.07
C GLY A 96 -21.34 -3.29 -5.79
N THR A 97 -21.12 -2.55 -4.71
CA THR A 97 -21.97 -1.41 -4.34
C THR A 97 -22.04 -0.39 -5.48
N LEU A 98 -20.90 -0.07 -6.10
CA LEU A 98 -20.81 0.95 -7.15
C LEU A 98 -21.56 0.57 -8.45
N PHE A 99 -21.51 -0.70 -8.87
CA PHE A 99 -22.03 -1.10 -10.18
C PHE A 99 -23.33 -1.91 -10.13
N VAL A 100 -23.59 -2.62 -9.04
CA VAL A 100 -24.76 -3.51 -8.91
C VAL A 100 -25.61 -3.23 -7.66
N GLY A 101 -25.19 -2.30 -6.79
CA GLY A 101 -25.95 -1.89 -5.60
C GLY A 101 -25.91 -2.87 -4.44
N GLU A 102 -25.06 -3.91 -4.52
CA GLU A 102 -24.90 -4.93 -3.49
C GLU A 102 -23.41 -5.15 -3.20
N GLU A 103 -23.04 -5.30 -1.93
CA GLU A 103 -21.65 -5.53 -1.54
C GLU A 103 -21.11 -6.85 -2.12
N THR A 104 -19.91 -6.79 -2.67
CA THR A 104 -19.15 -7.97 -3.11
C THR A 104 -17.80 -8.04 -2.41
N SER A 105 -17.02 -9.10 -2.63
CA SER A 105 -15.64 -9.17 -2.14
C SER A 105 -14.63 -8.39 -2.99
N LEU A 106 -15.08 -7.70 -4.05
CA LEU A 106 -14.20 -6.99 -4.97
C LEU A 106 -14.06 -5.52 -4.57
N ILE A 107 -12.90 -5.18 -4.00
CA ILE A 107 -12.56 -3.83 -3.60
C ILE A 107 -11.60 -3.23 -4.62
N PHE A 108 -11.91 -2.04 -5.11
CA PHE A 108 -11.06 -1.26 -5.99
C PHE A 108 -10.26 -0.25 -5.18
N THR A 109 -8.94 -0.34 -5.27
CA THR A 109 -8.03 0.47 -4.45
C THR A 109 -6.91 1.16 -5.21
N PRO A 110 -7.22 1.94 -6.28
CA PRO A 110 -6.19 2.69 -6.99
C PRO A 110 -5.55 3.71 -6.06
N SER A 111 -4.24 3.91 -6.21
CA SER A 111 -3.48 4.90 -5.45
C SER A 111 -2.77 5.87 -6.39
N PHE A 112 -2.62 7.10 -5.91
CA PHE A 112 -1.78 8.12 -6.52
C PHE A 112 -0.86 8.69 -5.45
N GLY A 113 0.44 8.67 -5.72
CA GLY A 113 1.46 9.13 -4.79
C GLY A 113 2.51 9.99 -5.47
N VAL A 114 3.10 10.85 -4.67
CA VAL A 114 4.29 11.64 -5.01
C VAL A 114 5.30 11.46 -3.89
N GLY A 115 6.56 11.72 -4.19
CA GLY A 115 7.61 11.34 -3.28
C GLY A 115 8.94 12.02 -3.52
N TYR A 116 9.85 11.79 -2.58
CA TYR A 116 11.24 12.17 -2.68
C TYR A 116 12.05 10.98 -3.19
N TYR A 117 12.91 11.24 -4.17
CA TYR A 117 13.75 10.25 -4.84
C TYR A 117 15.21 10.50 -4.53
N ASP A 118 15.88 9.43 -4.13
CA ASP A 118 17.33 9.36 -4.00
C ASP A 118 17.86 8.46 -5.11
N ASP A 119 18.74 9.04 -5.93
CA ASP A 119 19.32 8.36 -7.08
C ASP A 119 20.21 7.21 -6.62
N GLY A 120 20.03 6.06 -7.27
CA GLY A 120 20.92 4.91 -7.12
C GLY A 120 21.95 4.83 -8.25
N ASP A 121 22.55 3.65 -8.39
CA ASP A 121 23.47 3.30 -9.49
C ASP A 121 22.73 2.91 -10.79
N GLY A 122 21.41 3.11 -10.81
CA GLY A 122 20.53 2.75 -11.91
C GLY A 122 20.62 3.71 -13.09
N LYS A 123 19.84 3.42 -14.13
CA LYS A 123 19.79 4.29 -15.31
C LYS A 123 19.13 5.63 -14.94
N GLU A 124 19.83 6.74 -15.18
CA GLU A 124 19.25 8.08 -15.04
C GLU A 124 18.07 8.26 -16.00
N LEU A 125 16.88 8.50 -15.43
CA LEU A 125 15.63 8.70 -16.18
C LEU A 125 15.36 10.18 -16.52
N GLY A 126 16.39 11.02 -16.45
CA GLY A 126 16.33 12.41 -16.90
C GLY A 126 16.07 13.47 -15.82
N ASN A 127 16.42 13.20 -14.56
CA ASN A 127 16.54 14.27 -13.56
C ASN A 127 17.95 14.87 -13.61
N ASN A 128 18.10 15.98 -14.33
CA ASN A 128 19.21 16.90 -14.08
C ASN A 128 18.73 17.86 -13.00
N ILE A 129 19.09 17.63 -11.73
CA ILE A 129 18.99 18.68 -10.71
C ILE A 129 20.20 19.60 -10.86
#